data_AF-A0A524FRR4-F1
#
_entry.id   AF-A0A524FRR4-F1
#
_cell.length_a   1.000
_cell.length_b   1.000
_cell.length_c   1.000
_cell.angle_alpha   90.00
_cell.angle_beta   90.00
_cell.angle_gamma   90.00
#
_symmetry.space_group_name_H-M   'P 1'
#
loop_
_entity.id
_entity.type
_entity.pdbx_description
1 polymer ?
#
loop_
_entity_poly.entity_id
_entity_poly.type
_entity_poly.pdbx_seq_one_letter_code
_entity_poly.pdbx_strand_id
1 'polypeptide(L)'
;MSPKHSALDILLTLTYKGSSAVIIVLKEPDPEIEIIYRNEIRENLGSGIPTRVLSVALPLDEYKKNEIYHVFDEIVEEILEMKGKTPKKGK
;
A
#
# COMPACT_ATOMS: atom_id res chain seq x y z
N MET A 1 23.38 6.80 -12.21
CA MET A 1 21.95 6.47 -12.00
C MET A 1 21.89 5.07 -11.40
N SER A 2 21.33 4.92 -10.20
CA SER A 2 21.33 3.62 -9.49
C SER A 2 20.18 2.73 -9.98
N PRO A 3 20.43 1.46 -10.33
CA PRO A 3 19.41 0.48 -10.73
C PRO A 3 18.31 0.20 -9.70
N LYS A 4 18.48 0.67 -8.45
CA LYS A 4 17.51 0.49 -7.36
C LYS A 4 16.21 1.29 -7.51
N HIS A 5 16.22 2.35 -8.33
CA HIS A 5 15.04 3.21 -8.50
C HIS A 5 14.03 2.62 -9.49
N SER A 6 14.49 1.88 -10.51
CA SER A 6 13.62 1.44 -11.60
C SER A 6 12.68 0.27 -11.26
N ALA A 7 12.97 -0.52 -10.21
CA ALA A 7 12.14 -1.66 -9.82
C ALA A 7 11.09 -1.30 -8.75
N LEU A 8 11.35 -0.27 -7.94
CA LEU A 8 10.49 0.15 -6.83
C LEU A 8 9.43 1.17 -7.26
N ASP A 9 9.74 2.02 -8.24
CA ASP A 9 8.79 3.01 -8.78
C ASP A 9 7.60 2.40 -9.55
N ILE A 10 7.62 1.09 -9.86
CA ILE A 10 6.62 0.40 -10.71
C ILE A 10 5.50 -0.29 -9.90
N LEU A 11 5.65 -0.50 -8.59
CA LEU A 11 4.71 -1.28 -7.77
C LEU A 11 4.26 -0.46 -6.55
N LEU A 12 3.05 0.07 -6.36
CA LEU A 12 1.77 0.01 -7.07
C LEU A 12 0.97 1.23 -6.56
N THR A 13 0.69 2.23 -7.39
CA THR A 13 -0.40 3.16 -7.11
C THR A 13 -1.70 2.53 -7.60
N LEU A 14 -2.38 1.77 -6.73
CA LEU A 14 -3.72 1.24 -7.01
C LEU A 14 -4.70 2.41 -7.03
N THR A 15 -5.00 2.89 -8.23
CA THR A 15 -5.93 4.01 -8.42
C THR A 15 -7.30 3.45 -8.79
N TYR A 16 -8.18 3.26 -7.80
CA TYR A 16 -9.60 3.02 -8.06
C TYR A 16 -10.33 4.37 -7.99
N LYS A 17 -10.92 4.83 -9.11
CA LYS A 17 -11.57 6.15 -9.35
C LYS A 17 -11.86 6.95 -8.05
N GLY A 18 -10.86 7.68 -7.55
CA GLY A 18 -10.98 8.66 -6.45
C GLY A 18 -10.43 8.26 -5.08
N SER A 19 -9.93 7.05 -4.88
CA SER A 19 -9.31 6.62 -3.62
C SER A 19 -7.95 5.97 -3.87
N SER A 20 -6.94 6.42 -3.12
CA SER A 20 -5.57 5.91 -3.18
C SER A 20 -5.29 5.04 -1.96
N ALA A 21 -4.53 3.97 -2.14
CA ALA A 21 -3.92 3.18 -1.07
C ALA A 21 -2.46 2.91 -1.40
N VAL A 22 -1.67 2.60 -0.38
CA VAL A 22 -0.23 2.36 -0.52
C VAL A 22 0.17 1.03 0.12
N ILE A 23 1.02 0.29 -0.59
CA ILE A 23 1.66 -0.93 -0.07
C ILE A 23 3.15 -0.69 -0.05
N ILE A 24 3.76 -0.79 1.14
CA ILE A 24 5.20 -0.73 1.33
C ILE A 24 5.74 -2.15 1.20
N VAL A 25 6.62 -2.41 0.24
CA VAL A 25 7.24 -3.72 0.05
C VAL A 25 8.69 -3.69 0.52
N LEU A 26 9.01 -4.49 1.53
CA LEU A 26 10.35 -4.63 2.10
C LEU A 26 10.92 -6.02 1.81
N LYS A 27 12.24 -6.16 1.77
CA LYS A 27 12.88 -7.49 1.67
C LYS A 27 12.76 -8.27 2.97
N GLU A 28 12.90 -7.56 4.09
CA GLU A 28 12.89 -8.05 5.46
C GLU A 28 12.13 -7.02 6.32
N PRO A 29 11.49 -7.43 7.42
CA PRO A 29 10.83 -6.49 8.33
C PRO A 29 11.85 -5.55 8.96
N ASP A 30 11.66 -4.24 8.77
CA ASP A 30 12.53 -3.21 9.34
C ASP A 30 11.67 -2.04 9.87
N PRO A 31 11.50 -1.93 11.20
CA PRO A 31 10.67 -0.91 11.81
C PRO A 31 11.11 0.53 11.50
N GLU A 32 12.42 0.79 11.35
CA GLU A 32 12.92 2.13 11.09
C GLU A 32 12.54 2.56 9.68
N ILE A 33 12.76 1.67 8.71
CA ILE A 33 12.40 1.90 7.30
C ILE A 33 10.89 2.05 7.15
N GLU A 34 10.10 1.22 7.85
CA GLU A 34 8.64 1.35 7.85
C GLU A 34 8.17 2.71 8.35
N ILE A 35 8.75 3.22 9.44
CA ILE A 35 8.40 4.53 9.99
C ILE A 35 8.69 5.64 8.97
N ILE A 36 9.86 5.59 8.32
CA ILE A 36 10.26 6.56 7.30
C ILE A 36 9.23 6.61 6.17
N TYR A 37 8.91 5.46 5.56
CA TYR A 37 7.95 5.42 4.45
C TYR A 37 6.53 5.78 4.88
N ARG A 38 6.09 5.37 6.08
CA ARG A 38 4.77 5.76 6.60
C ARG A 38 4.65 7.26 6.82
N ASN A 39 5.72 7.92 7.27
CA ASN A 39 5.75 9.37 7.42
C ASN A 39 5.71 10.06 6.05
N GLU A 40 6.48 9.58 5.08
CA GLU A 40 6.47 10.11 3.71
C GLU A 40 5.08 10.01 3.06
N ILE A 41 4.39 8.87 3.24
CA ILE A 41 3.00 8.68 2.78
C ILE A 41 2.08 9.69 3.45
N ARG A 42 2.21 9.89 4.77
CA ARG A 42 1.38 10.85 5.51
C ARG A 42 1.60 12.28 5.04
N GLU A 43 2.84 12.66 4.76
CA GLU A 43 3.21 14.01 4.32
C GLU A 43 2.72 14.29 2.88
N ASN A 44 2.83 13.31 1.99
CA ASN A 44 2.51 13.49 0.56
C ASN A 44 1.03 13.21 0.23
N LEU A 45 0.44 12.18 0.82
CA LEU A 45 -0.91 11.68 0.49
C LEU A 45 -1.94 11.92 1.60
N GLY A 46 -1.50 12.27 2.81
CA GLY A 46 -2.35 12.54 3.97
C GLY A 46 -2.53 11.33 4.90
N SER A 47 -3.10 11.57 6.07
CA SER A 47 -3.26 10.57 7.15
C SER A 47 -4.42 9.58 6.96
N GLY A 48 -5.23 9.75 5.90
CA GLY A 48 -6.42 8.94 5.64
C GLY A 48 -6.24 7.88 4.55
N ILE A 49 -5.00 7.52 4.22
CA ILE A 49 -4.70 6.60 3.12
C ILE A 49 -4.41 5.21 3.69
N PRO A 50 -5.19 4.18 3.32
CA PRO A 50 -4.92 2.80 3.70
C PRO A 50 -3.49 2.43 3.33
N THR A 51 -2.72 2.00 4.33
CA THR A 51 -1.31 1.67 4.17
C THR A 51 -1.03 0.29 4.78
N ARG A 52 -0.44 -0.61 3.99
CA ARG A 52 0.03 -1.93 4.46
C ARG A 52 1.51 -2.11 4.16
N VAL A 53 2.17 -2.96 4.94
CA VAL A 53 3.57 -3.33 4.74
C VAL A 53 3.62 -4.83 4.46
N LEU A 54 4.38 -5.20 3.44
CA LEU A 54 4.63 -6.58 3.04
C LEU A 54 6.13 -6.83 3.00
N SER A 55 6.59 -7.85 3.70
CA SER A 55 7.98 -8.31 3.58
C SER A 55 8.07 -9.47 2.60
N VAL A 56 8.75 -9.30 1.47
CA VAL A 56 8.86 -10.30 0.40
C VAL A 56 10.33 -10.65 0.17
N ALA A 57 10.66 -11.93 0.36
CA ALA A 57 11.93 -12.51 -0.06
C ALA A 57 11.70 -13.41 -1.28
N LEU A 58 12.63 -13.39 -2.24
CA LEU A 58 12.62 -14.31 -3.37
C LEU A 58 13.35 -15.61 -3.02
N PRO A 59 12.89 -16.76 -3.54
CA PRO A 59 11.76 -16.95 -4.44
C PRO A 59 10.39 -16.87 -3.74
N LEU A 60 9.38 -16.40 -4.46
CA LEU A 60 7.99 -16.39 -3.99
C LEU A 60 7.38 -17.79 -4.05
N ASP A 61 7.06 -18.36 -2.90
CA ASP A 61 6.28 -19.58 -2.80
C ASP A 61 4.77 -19.29 -2.90
N GLU A 62 3.96 -20.36 -3.05
CA GLU A 62 2.50 -20.23 -3.13
C GLU A 62 1.89 -19.63 -1.85
N TYR A 63 2.51 -19.90 -0.70
CA TYR A 63 2.10 -19.29 0.56
C TYR A 63 2.21 -17.76 0.49
N LYS A 64 3.36 -17.24 0.03
CA LYS A 64 3.60 -15.81 -0.04
C LYS A 64 2.73 -15.13 -1.10
N LYS A 65 2.43 -15.81 -2.20
CA LYS A 65 1.45 -15.31 -3.19
C LYS A 65 0.06 -15.17 -2.57
N ASN A 66 -0.40 -16.17 -1.82
CA ASN A 66 -1.70 -16.11 -1.14
C ASN A 66 -1.75 -14.99 -0.09
N GLU A 67 -0.68 -14.81 0.68
CA GLU A 67 -0.56 -13.69 1.62
C GLU A 67 -0.67 -12.34 0.89
N ILE A 68 0.02 -12.18 -0.24
CA ILE A 68 -0.07 -10.98 -1.07
C ILE A 68 -1.50 -10.76 -1.56
N TYR A 69 -2.18 -11.79 -2.07
CA TYR A 69 -3.58 -11.69 -2.51
C TYR A 69 -4.52 -11.27 -1.38
N HIS A 70 -4.39 -11.86 -0.21
CA HIS A 70 -5.18 -11.48 0.96
C HIS A 70 -4.97 -10.02 1.35
N VAL A 71 -3.72 -9.54 1.37
CA VAL A 71 -3.44 -8.13 1.67
C VAL A 71 -4.03 -7.19 0.61
N PHE A 72 -4.03 -7.59 -0.66
CA PHE A 72 -4.69 -6.81 -1.70
C PHE A 72 -6.21 -6.75 -1.49
N ASP A 73 -6.85 -7.87 -1.20
CA ASP A 73 -8.30 -7.92 -0.97
C ASP A 73 -8.69 -7.05 0.24
N GLU A 74 -7.96 -7.14 1.35
CA GLU A 74 -8.19 -6.31 2.55
C GLU A 74 -8.10 -4.81 2.25
N ILE A 75 -7.11 -4.39 1.47
CA ILE A 75 -6.93 -2.97 1.12
C ILE A 75 -8.07 -2.49 0.22
N VAL A 76 -8.49 -3.32 -0.74
CA VAL A 76 -9.62 -2.98 -1.61
C VAL A 76 -10.90 -2.85 -0.79
N GLU A 77 -11.15 -3.76 0.15
CA GLU A 77 -12.27 -3.65 1.08
C GLU A 77 -12.19 -2.37 1.92
N GLU A 78 -11.04 -2.04 2.49
CA GLU A 78 -10.83 -0.82 3.28
C GLU A 78 -11.14 0.45 2.44
N ILE A 79 -10.67 0.50 1.19
CA ILE A 79 -10.99 1.59 0.26
C ILE A 79 -12.51 1.70 0.02
N LEU A 80 -13.19 0.58 -0.20
CA LEU A 80 -14.63 0.54 -0.47
C LEU A 80 -15.44 0.99 0.77
N GLU A 81 -15.03 0.57 1.97
CA GLU A 81 -15.65 0.97 3.23
C GLU A 81 -15.50 2.47 3.51
N MET A 82 -14.31 3.04 3.26
CA MET A 82 -14.07 4.46 3.45
C MET A 82 -14.97 5.32 2.56
N LYS A 83 -15.31 4.84 1.36
CA LYS A 83 -16.28 5.48 0.46
C LYS A 83 -17.72 5.36 0.95
N GLY A 84 -18.08 4.27 1.61
CA GLY A 84 -19.42 4.10 2.20
C GLY A 84 -19.71 5.09 3.33
N LYS A 85 -18.67 5.57 4.02
CA LYS A 85 -18.77 6.49 5.17
C LYS A 85 -18.70 7.97 4.80
N THR A 86 -18.45 8.33 3.54
CA THR A 86 -18.49 9.74 3.13
C THR A 86 -19.97 10.18 3.06
N PRO A 87 -20.43 11.12 3.90
CA PRO A 87 -21.80 11.61 3.79
C PRO A 87 -21.97 12.21 2.39
N LYS A 88 -23.03 11.81 1.68
CA LYS A 88 -23.53 12.57 0.53
C LYS A 88 -23.70 14.01 1.01
N LYS A 89 -22.78 14.91 0.64
CA LYS A 89 -23.06 16.35 0.66
C LYS A 89 -24.17 16.56 -0.37
N GLY A 90 -25.41 16.41 0.08
CA GLY A 90 -26.59 16.86 -0.63
C GLY A 90 -26.45 18.36 -0.83
N LYS A 91 -26.46 18.77 -2.09
CA LYS A 91 -26.85 20.12 -2.50
C LYS A 91 -28.35 20.28 -2.32
#